data_AF-A0A8J3GBM9-F1
#
_entry.id   AF-A0A8J3GBM9-F1
#
_cell.length_a   1.000
_cell.length_b   1.000
_cell.length_c   1.000
_cell.angle_alpha   90.00
_cell.angle_beta   90.00
_cell.angle_gamma   90.00
#
_symmetry.space_group_name_H-M   'P 1'
#
loop_
_entity.id
_entity.type
_entity.pdbx_description
1 polymer ?
#
loop_
_entity_poly.entity_id
_entity_poly.type
_entity_poly.pdbx_seq_one_letter_code
_entity_poly.pdbx_strand_id
1 'polypeptide(L)'
;MKNCFLSYHHDNDGHYVDELRGLCVGKYLIDYSLKNDISHFTDDTIYKKIRDKLRRSSVTVILIGERTGDRMWIDREIWASLRGYDHPYDWSRSFKPSGLLGIYLPEDSLCVPDRLKDNIESGYAVTMKWRNVERDLEKKVELAALNRSTKRHLIRNGRMRMDDNYSRFLGFRF
;
A
#
# COMPACT_ATOMS: atom_id res chain seq x y z
N MET A 1 -13.37 -1.53 13.09
CA MET A 1 -12.99 -0.86 11.82
C MET A 1 -11.49 -0.94 11.62
N LYS A 2 -11.03 -1.14 10.38
CA LYS A 2 -9.63 -1.18 9.98
C LYS A 2 -9.36 -0.04 9.01
N ASN A 3 -8.38 0.80 9.36
CA ASN A 3 -7.93 1.88 8.51
C ASN A 3 -7.09 1.28 7.39
N CYS A 4 -7.48 1.53 6.14
CA CYS A 4 -6.74 1.03 4.98
C CYS A 4 -6.17 2.20 4.18
N PHE A 5 -4.95 2.02 3.70
CA PHE A 5 -4.36 2.92 2.72
C PHE A 5 -4.35 2.20 1.38
N LEU A 6 -4.90 2.83 0.35
CA LEU A 6 -4.88 2.31 -1.03
C LEU A 6 -3.67 2.90 -1.76
N SER A 7 -2.78 2.02 -2.22
CA SER A 7 -1.63 2.31 -3.08
C SER A 7 -1.90 1.73 -4.46
N TYR A 8 -1.83 2.56 -5.50
CA TYR A 8 -2.22 2.19 -6.87
C TYR A 8 -1.57 3.12 -7.89
N HIS A 9 -1.65 2.76 -9.17
CA HIS A 9 -1.19 3.62 -10.24
C HIS A 9 -2.27 4.66 -10.59
N HIS A 10 -2.06 5.91 -10.19
CA HIS A 10 -3.07 6.98 -10.32
C HIS A 10 -3.60 7.19 -11.76
N ASP A 11 -2.76 7.07 -12.79
CA ASP A 11 -3.20 7.32 -14.18
C ASP A 11 -3.98 6.14 -14.81
N ASN A 12 -3.82 4.92 -14.29
CA ASN A 12 -4.30 3.70 -14.94
C ASN A 12 -5.38 2.98 -14.13
N ASP A 13 -5.24 2.96 -12.80
CA ASP A 13 -6.05 2.10 -11.92
C ASP A 13 -7.14 2.87 -11.15
N GLY A 14 -7.35 4.15 -11.46
CA GLY A 14 -8.27 5.03 -10.72
C GLY A 14 -9.71 4.51 -10.66
N HIS A 15 -10.20 3.93 -11.75
CA HIS A 15 -11.55 3.37 -11.81
C HIS A 15 -11.76 2.19 -10.83
N TYR A 16 -10.77 1.30 -10.70
CA TYR A 16 -10.80 0.22 -9.70
C TYR A 16 -10.82 0.78 -8.28
N VAL A 17 -10.11 1.88 -8.02
CA VAL A 17 -10.14 2.51 -6.69
C VAL A 17 -11.53 3.04 -6.37
N ASP A 18 -12.21 3.66 -7.33
CA ASP A 18 -13.57 4.17 -7.12
C ASP A 18 -14.59 3.04 -6.92
N GLU A 19 -14.46 1.95 -7.66
CA GLU A 19 -15.26 0.73 -7.43
C GLU A 19 -15.00 0.13 -6.04
N LEU A 20 -13.72 -0.01 -5.66
CA LEU A 20 -13.34 -0.51 -4.33
C LEU A 20 -13.87 0.39 -3.22
N ARG A 21 -13.83 1.71 -3.40
CA ARG A 21 -14.39 2.69 -2.47
C ARG A 21 -15.90 2.50 -2.34
N GLY A 22 -16.62 2.33 -3.45
CA GLY A 22 -18.05 2.01 -3.48
C GLY A 22 -18.37 0.76 -2.67
N LEU A 23 -17.60 -0.31 -2.86
CA LEU A 23 -17.73 -1.56 -2.10
C LEU A 23 -17.42 -1.41 -0.61
N CYS A 24 -16.68 -0.36 -0.22
CA CYS A 24 -16.32 -0.06 1.16
C CYS A 24 -17.28 0.91 1.85
N VAL A 25 -18.19 1.58 1.13
CA VAL A 25 -19.19 2.47 1.74
C VAL A 25 -20.07 1.67 2.70
N GLY A 26 -20.09 2.06 3.97
CA GLY A 26 -20.81 1.36 5.04
C GLY A 26 -20.07 0.14 5.63
N LYS A 27 -18.87 -0.20 5.15
CA LYS A 27 -18.04 -1.28 5.69
C LYS A 27 -16.92 -0.76 6.60
N TYR A 28 -16.19 -1.69 7.23
CA TYR A 28 -15.14 -1.41 8.21
C TYR A 28 -13.88 -0.70 7.67
N LEU A 29 -13.87 -0.18 6.44
CA LEU A 29 -12.68 0.32 5.75
C LEU A 29 -12.71 1.85 5.62
N ILE A 30 -11.74 2.53 6.24
CA ILE A 30 -11.52 3.96 6.04
C ILE A 30 -10.37 4.13 5.06
N ASP A 31 -10.66 4.69 3.89
CA ASP A 31 -9.68 5.00 2.86
C ASP A 31 -8.90 6.28 3.19
N TYR A 32 -7.61 6.11 3.50
CA TYR A 32 -6.66 7.20 3.76
C TYR A 32 -5.85 7.61 2.53
N SER A 33 -6.10 7.07 1.34
CA SER A 33 -5.42 7.55 0.13
C SER A 33 -5.65 9.05 -0.11
N LEU A 34 -4.83 9.68 -0.93
CA LEU A 34 -4.97 11.10 -1.25
C LEU A 34 -6.22 11.27 -2.11
N LYS A 35 -7.16 12.10 -1.63
CA LYS A 35 -8.45 12.39 -2.27
C LYS A 35 -8.48 13.76 -2.96
N ASN A 36 -7.44 14.56 -2.76
CA ASN A 36 -7.40 15.96 -3.19
C ASN A 36 -6.23 16.16 -4.16
N ASP A 37 -6.39 17.13 -5.06
CA ASP A 37 -5.31 17.65 -5.86
C ASP A 37 -4.24 18.27 -4.93
N ILE A 38 -3.09 17.61 -4.89
CA ILE A 38 -1.93 18.00 -4.09
C ILE A 38 -0.73 18.30 -4.98
N SER A 39 -0.93 18.36 -6.30
CA SER A 39 0.11 18.65 -7.29
C SER A 39 0.81 19.99 -7.04
N HIS A 40 0.15 20.90 -6.33
CA HIS A 40 0.69 22.19 -5.91
C HIS A 40 1.71 22.14 -4.75
N PHE A 41 1.86 21.01 -4.06
CA PHE A 41 2.83 20.85 -2.98
C PHE A 41 4.15 20.27 -3.48
N THR A 42 5.26 20.56 -2.78
CA THR A 42 6.54 19.90 -3.05
C THR A 42 6.47 18.41 -2.76
N ASP A 43 7.27 17.60 -3.47
CA ASP A 43 7.37 16.14 -3.28
C ASP A 43 7.59 15.76 -1.81
N ASP A 44 8.43 16.50 -1.09
CA ASP A 44 8.69 16.27 0.34
C ASP A 44 7.44 16.49 1.20
N THR A 45 6.65 17.51 0.89
CA THR A 45 5.42 17.82 1.62
C THR A 45 4.34 16.79 1.35
N ILE A 46 4.22 16.37 0.08
CA ILE A 46 3.33 15.28 -0.33
C ILE A 46 3.71 14.00 0.40
N TYR A 47 5.00 13.64 0.36
CA TYR A 47 5.50 12.43 1.00
C TYR A 47 5.30 12.43 2.51
N LYS A 48 5.50 13.58 3.18
CA LYS A 48 5.23 13.71 4.62
C LYS A 48 3.76 13.45 4.95
N LYS A 49 2.83 14.02 4.17
CA LYS A 49 1.38 13.80 4.32
C LYS A 49 1.01 12.33 4.11
N ILE A 50 1.51 11.70 3.04
CA ILE A 50 1.29 10.27 2.76
C ILE A 50 1.79 9.41 3.92
N ARG A 51 3.01 9.65 4.39
CA ARG A 51 3.63 8.87 5.47
C ARG A 51 2.84 8.95 6.78
N ASP A 52 2.30 10.13 7.12
CA ASP A 52 1.49 10.27 8.34
C ASP A 52 0.16 9.52 8.23
N LYS A 53 -0.43 9.46 7.03
CA LYS A 53 -1.60 8.62 6.77
C LYS A 53 -1.27 7.13 6.82
N LEU A 54 -0.14 6.71 6.24
CA LEU A 54 0.35 5.33 6.30
C LEU A 54 0.55 4.86 7.75
N ARG A 55 1.13 5.70 8.61
CA ARG A 55 1.30 5.38 10.05
C ARG A 55 -0.01 5.14 10.80
N ARG A 56 -1.10 5.80 10.35
CA ARG A 56 -2.45 5.63 10.92
C ARG A 56 -3.22 4.46 10.29
N SER A 57 -2.72 3.91 9.19
CA SER A 57 -3.30 2.74 8.55
C SER A 57 -2.94 1.46 9.33
N SER A 58 -3.85 0.50 9.27
CA SER A 58 -3.63 -0.85 9.77
C SER A 58 -3.24 -1.83 8.68
N VAL A 59 -3.68 -1.55 7.45
CA VAL A 59 -3.40 -2.33 6.24
C VAL A 59 -3.08 -1.36 5.11
N THR A 60 -2.06 -1.68 4.35
CA THR A 60 -1.80 -1.07 3.04
C THR A 60 -2.25 -2.06 1.98
N VAL A 61 -3.24 -1.63 1.20
CA VAL A 61 -3.77 -2.37 0.06
C VAL A 61 -3.07 -1.86 -1.18
N ILE A 62 -2.50 -2.77 -1.97
CA ILE A 62 -1.82 -2.47 -3.22
C ILE A 62 -2.66 -3.05 -4.35
N LEU A 63 -3.13 -2.20 -5.25
CA LEU A 63 -3.71 -2.65 -6.52
C LEU A 63 -2.59 -2.95 -7.49
N ILE A 64 -2.55 -4.19 -7.97
CA ILE A 64 -1.50 -4.71 -8.84
C ILE A 64 -2.08 -4.79 -10.25
N GLY A 65 -1.74 -3.81 -11.08
CA GLY A 65 -2.04 -3.75 -12.50
C GLY A 65 -0.79 -3.87 -13.36
N GLU A 66 -0.92 -3.48 -14.63
CA GLU A 66 0.12 -3.64 -15.65
C GLU A 66 1.40 -2.84 -15.36
N ARG A 67 1.28 -1.66 -14.74
CA ARG A 67 2.42 -0.72 -14.56
C ARG A 67 2.76 -0.41 -13.10
N THR A 68 2.16 -1.13 -12.17
CA THR A 68 2.29 -0.86 -10.73
C THR A 68 3.73 -1.01 -10.24
N GLY A 69 4.45 -2.05 -10.66
CA GLY A 69 5.82 -2.31 -10.22
C GLY A 69 6.87 -1.30 -10.71
N ASP A 70 6.56 -0.53 -11.76
CA ASP A 70 7.48 0.48 -12.33
C ASP A 70 7.42 1.82 -11.58
N ARG A 71 6.47 1.97 -10.65
CA ARG A 71 6.22 3.23 -9.96
C ARG A 71 6.99 3.29 -8.64
N MET A 72 8.00 4.14 -8.63
CA MET A 72 8.81 4.46 -7.45
C MET A 72 7.97 4.83 -6.21
N TRP A 73 6.89 5.60 -6.39
CA TRP A 73 6.03 5.98 -5.26
C TRP A 73 5.41 4.78 -4.57
N ILE A 74 5.05 3.73 -5.32
CA ILE A 74 4.47 2.50 -4.76
C ILE A 74 5.51 1.76 -3.92
N ASP A 75 6.77 1.64 -4.39
CA ASP A 75 7.85 1.09 -3.56
C ASP A 75 8.07 1.89 -2.28
N ARG A 76 8.05 3.23 -2.36
CA ARG A 76 8.20 4.12 -1.20
C ARG A 76 7.05 3.99 -0.21
N GLU A 77 5.83 3.83 -0.70
CA GLU A 77 4.64 3.60 0.13
C GLU A 77 4.74 2.24 0.85
N ILE A 78 5.06 1.16 0.13
CA ILE A 78 5.27 -0.17 0.74
C ILE A 78 6.41 -0.09 1.77
N TRP A 79 7.53 0.55 1.43
CA TRP A 79 8.65 0.72 2.35
C TRP A 79 8.23 1.44 3.63
N ALA A 80 7.46 2.51 3.52
CA ALA A 80 6.98 3.29 4.67
C ALA A 80 5.97 2.49 5.51
N SER A 81 5.08 1.74 4.86
CA SER A 81 4.10 0.85 5.52
C SER A 81 4.74 -0.23 6.37
N LEU A 82 5.85 -0.80 5.90
CA LEU A 82 6.54 -1.89 6.58
C LEU A 82 7.40 -1.43 7.77
N ARG A 83 7.48 -0.12 8.02
CA ARG A 83 8.24 0.40 9.16
C ARG A 83 7.41 0.40 10.44
N GLY A 84 8.00 -0.12 11.49
CA GLY A 84 7.60 0.14 12.86
C GLY A 84 8.61 1.06 13.57
N TYR A 85 8.17 1.63 14.67
CA TYR A 85 9.03 2.34 15.62
C TYR A 85 8.47 2.09 17.01
N ASP A 86 9.33 1.59 17.89
CA ASP A 86 9.02 1.38 19.29
C ASP A 86 9.78 2.47 20.08
N HIS A 87 9.06 3.50 20.55
CA HIS A 87 9.68 4.61 21.29
C HIS A 87 10.11 4.11 22.68
N PRO A 88 11.35 4.39 23.12
CA PRO A 88 11.93 3.77 24.32
C PRO A 88 11.20 4.11 25.63
N TYR A 89 10.58 5.30 25.71
CA TYR A 89 9.97 5.81 26.94
C TYR A 89 8.52 6.28 26.81
N ASP A 90 7.98 6.34 25.60
CA ASP A 90 6.66 6.95 25.32
C ASP A 90 5.91 6.08 24.32
N TRP A 91 5.21 5.08 24.84
CA TRP A 91 4.47 4.11 24.04
C TRP A 91 3.40 4.76 23.15
N SER A 92 2.95 5.98 23.45
CA SER A 92 2.00 6.72 22.62
C SER A 92 2.63 7.20 21.30
N ARG A 93 3.98 7.29 21.24
CA ARG A 93 4.75 7.64 20.04
C ARG A 93 5.21 6.43 19.24
N SER A 94 4.99 5.22 19.74
CA SER A 94 5.27 3.99 19.00
C SER A 94 4.24 3.78 17.89
N PHE A 95 4.68 3.26 16.75
CA PHE A 95 3.79 2.82 15.68
C PHE A 95 4.23 1.47 15.14
N LYS A 96 3.24 0.64 14.82
CA LYS A 96 3.46 -0.70 14.28
C LYS A 96 3.50 -0.65 12.75
N PRO A 97 4.23 -1.55 12.07
CA PRO A 97 4.09 -1.70 10.63
C PRO A 97 2.66 -2.03 10.25
N SER A 98 2.22 -1.68 9.03
CA SER A 98 0.94 -2.07 8.47
C SER A 98 1.00 -3.49 7.90
N GLY A 99 -0.13 -4.20 7.93
CA GLY A 99 -0.30 -5.40 7.11
C GLY A 99 -0.26 -5.06 5.63
N LEU A 100 0.16 -5.99 4.76
CA LEU A 100 0.11 -5.82 3.31
C LEU A 100 -0.97 -6.71 2.70
N LEU A 101 -1.75 -6.13 1.80
CA LEU A 101 -2.72 -6.82 0.97
C LEU A 101 -2.53 -6.46 -0.51
N GLY A 102 -2.07 -7.41 -1.32
CA GLY A 102 -2.03 -7.26 -2.77
C GLY A 102 -3.34 -7.72 -3.43
N ILE A 103 -3.93 -6.90 -4.29
CA ILE A 103 -5.10 -7.26 -5.10
C ILE A 103 -4.69 -7.25 -6.57
N TYR A 104 -4.72 -8.43 -7.20
CA TYR A 104 -4.44 -8.55 -8.63
C TYR A 104 -5.63 -8.07 -9.44
N LEU A 105 -5.43 -7.02 -10.22
CA LEU A 105 -6.40 -6.48 -11.17
C LEU A 105 -6.62 -7.46 -12.33
N PRO A 106 -7.79 -7.42 -13.01
CA PRO A 106 -8.12 -8.31 -14.11
C PRO A 106 -7.45 -7.86 -15.43
N GLU A 107 -6.14 -7.61 -15.40
CA GLU A 107 -5.33 -7.21 -16.55
C GLU A 107 -4.60 -8.41 -17.16
N ASP A 108 -4.31 -8.35 -18.47
CA ASP A 108 -3.60 -9.42 -19.20
C ASP A 108 -2.13 -9.54 -18.77
N SER A 109 -1.53 -8.43 -18.36
CA SER A 109 -0.17 -8.36 -17.86
C SER A 109 -0.15 -7.67 -16.49
N LEU A 110 0.69 -8.16 -15.58
CA LEU A 110 0.75 -7.71 -14.19
C LEU A 110 2.20 -7.42 -13.80
N CYS A 111 2.47 -6.21 -13.33
CA CYS A 111 3.77 -5.81 -12.83
C CYS A 111 3.72 -5.70 -11.29
N VAL A 112 4.15 -6.77 -10.61
CA VAL A 112 4.19 -6.82 -9.15
C VAL A 112 5.40 -6.01 -8.64
N PRO A 113 5.21 -5.02 -7.75
CA PRO A 113 6.34 -4.32 -7.14
C PRO A 113 7.27 -5.30 -6.41
N ASP A 114 8.56 -5.15 -6.66
CA ASP A 114 9.60 -6.04 -6.13
C ASP A 114 9.57 -6.21 -4.60
N ARG A 115 9.36 -5.11 -3.86
CA ARG A 115 9.22 -5.16 -2.40
C ARG A 115 7.94 -5.87 -1.97
N LEU A 116 6.86 -5.74 -2.72
CA LEU A 116 5.64 -6.51 -2.47
C LEU A 116 5.89 -8.00 -2.71
N LYS A 117 6.58 -8.35 -3.81
CA LYS A 117 6.95 -9.72 -4.15
C LYS A 117 7.74 -10.40 -3.03
N ASP A 118 8.75 -9.73 -2.46
CA ASP A 118 9.51 -10.27 -1.32
C ASP A 118 8.62 -10.60 -0.11
N ASN A 119 7.60 -9.78 0.15
CA ASN A 119 6.68 -9.98 1.28
C ASN A 119 5.59 -11.00 0.97
N ILE A 120 5.27 -11.24 -0.30
CA ILE A 120 4.45 -12.37 -0.74
C ILE A 120 5.23 -13.67 -0.50
N GLU A 121 6.47 -13.73 -0.99
CA GLU A 121 7.35 -14.90 -0.85
C GLU A 121 7.69 -15.23 0.60
N SER A 122 7.84 -14.22 1.46
CA SER A 122 8.06 -14.43 2.90
C SER A 122 6.80 -14.89 3.65
N GLY A 123 5.62 -14.80 3.03
CA GLY A 123 4.33 -15.12 3.66
C GLY A 123 3.78 -14.02 4.57
N TYR A 124 4.36 -12.82 4.54
CA TYR A 124 3.87 -11.64 5.27
C TYR A 124 2.63 -11.03 4.59
N ALA A 125 2.71 -10.79 3.29
CA ALA A 125 1.65 -10.19 2.50
C ALA A 125 0.53 -11.19 2.23
N VAL A 126 -0.70 -10.70 2.30
CA VAL A 126 -1.89 -11.42 1.85
C VAL A 126 -2.17 -11.04 0.40
N THR A 127 -2.67 -11.96 -0.41
CA THR A 127 -3.09 -11.66 -1.78
C THR A 127 -4.50 -12.15 -2.09
N MET A 128 -5.16 -11.50 -3.06
CA MET A 128 -6.39 -11.96 -3.68
C MET A 128 -6.51 -11.48 -5.13
N LYS A 129 -7.44 -12.05 -5.90
CA LYS A 129 -7.81 -11.58 -7.24
C LYS A 129 -8.97 -10.60 -7.16
N TRP A 130 -9.03 -9.62 -8.07
CA TRP A 130 -10.09 -8.61 -8.16
C TRP A 130 -11.50 -9.22 -8.14
N ARG A 131 -11.73 -10.27 -8.94
CA ARG A 131 -13.02 -10.99 -9.02
C ARG A 131 -13.55 -11.54 -7.69
N ASN A 132 -12.71 -11.61 -6.66
CA ASN A 132 -13.09 -12.10 -5.33
C ASN A 132 -13.32 -10.96 -4.32
N VAL A 133 -13.11 -9.70 -4.69
CA VAL A 133 -13.14 -8.54 -3.77
C VAL A 133 -14.48 -8.46 -3.05
N GLU A 134 -15.61 -8.56 -3.78
CA GLU A 134 -16.94 -8.47 -3.17
C GLU A 134 -17.17 -9.49 -2.05
N ARG A 135 -16.64 -10.71 -2.23
CA ARG A 135 -16.83 -11.83 -1.30
C ARG A 135 -15.79 -11.88 -0.19
N ASP A 136 -14.52 -11.66 -0.53
CA ASP A 136 -13.38 -12.02 0.33
C ASP A 136 -12.65 -10.81 0.94
N LEU A 137 -12.98 -9.57 0.55
CA LEU A 137 -12.22 -8.36 0.92
C LEU A 137 -12.05 -8.22 2.43
N GLU A 138 -13.14 -8.31 3.19
CA GLU A 138 -13.13 -8.13 4.64
C GLU A 138 -12.22 -9.14 5.32
N LYS A 139 -12.43 -10.43 5.04
CA LYS A 139 -11.60 -11.53 5.57
C LYS A 139 -10.11 -11.35 5.25
N LYS A 140 -9.80 -10.89 4.04
CA LYS A 140 -8.41 -10.66 3.59
C LYS A 140 -7.78 -9.46 4.28
N VAL A 141 -8.54 -8.38 4.48
CA VAL A 141 -8.10 -7.20 5.26
C VAL A 141 -7.84 -7.57 6.71
N GLU A 142 -8.71 -8.37 7.33
CA GLU A 142 -8.51 -8.86 8.70
C GLU A 142 -7.26 -9.74 8.82
N LEU A 143 -7.06 -10.66 7.88
CA LEU A 143 -5.87 -11.50 7.85
C LEU A 143 -4.58 -10.67 7.69
N ALA A 144 -4.58 -9.68 6.80
CA ALA A 144 -3.45 -8.78 6.62
C ALA A 144 -3.18 -7.96 7.91
N ALA A 145 -4.24 -7.44 8.53
CA ALA A 145 -4.16 -6.71 9.79
C ALA A 145 -3.63 -7.58 10.94
N LEU A 146 -3.91 -8.88 10.95
CA LEU A 146 -3.39 -9.82 11.93
C LEU A 146 -1.89 -10.08 11.72
N ASN A 147 -1.47 -10.28 10.45
CA ASN A 147 -0.08 -10.55 10.07
C ASN A 147 0.89 -9.47 10.57
N ARG A 148 0.44 -8.20 10.68
CA ARG A 148 1.27 -7.10 11.22
C ARG A 148 1.84 -7.39 12.62
N SER A 149 1.16 -8.23 13.40
CA SER A 149 1.57 -8.64 14.75
C SER A 149 2.13 -10.05 14.74
N THR A 150 1.40 -11.01 14.16
CA THR A 150 1.76 -12.45 14.24
C THR A 150 2.91 -12.84 13.33
N LYS A 151 3.11 -12.10 12.23
CA LYS A 151 4.11 -12.37 11.20
C LYS A 151 5.12 -11.23 11.03
N ARG A 152 5.27 -10.36 12.04
CA ARG A 152 6.23 -9.22 12.00
C ARG A 152 7.66 -9.65 11.64
N HIS A 153 8.07 -10.84 12.07
CA HIS A 153 9.39 -11.42 11.78
C HIS A 153 9.60 -11.83 10.30
N LEU A 154 8.54 -11.90 9.50
CA LEU A 154 8.58 -12.22 8.07
C LEU A 154 8.66 -10.99 7.17
N ILE A 155 8.64 -9.77 7.75
CA ILE A 155 8.74 -8.54 6.97
C ILE A 155 10.08 -8.50 6.22
N ARG A 156 10.01 -8.31 4.90
CA ARG A 156 11.17 -8.08 4.04
C ARG A 156 11.16 -6.62 3.58
N ASN A 157 12.00 -5.79 4.17
CA ASN A 157 12.09 -4.36 3.83
C ASN A 157 13.54 -3.89 3.58
N GLY A 158 14.45 -4.82 3.28
CA GLY A 158 15.89 -4.55 3.13
C GLY A 158 16.31 -4.01 1.76
N ARG A 159 15.43 -4.06 0.74
CA ARG A 159 15.74 -3.52 -0.59
C ARG A 159 16.03 -2.02 -0.51
N MET A 160 17.03 -1.56 -1.27
CA MET A 160 17.17 -0.14 -1.58
C MET A 160 15.86 0.39 -2.15
N ARG A 161 15.50 1.63 -1.83
CA ARG A 161 14.31 2.25 -2.40
C ARG A 161 14.55 2.46 -3.88
N MET A 162 13.48 2.38 -4.68
CA MET A 162 13.58 2.81 -6.07
C MET A 162 13.97 4.31 -6.10
N ASP A 163 15.01 4.65 -6.87
CA ASP A 163 15.57 6.00 -6.93
C ASP A 163 14.94 6.83 -8.06
N ASP A 164 14.95 8.16 -7.89
CA ASP A 164 14.35 9.13 -8.82
C ASP A 164 14.92 9.03 -10.27
N ASN A 165 16.14 8.52 -10.42
CA ASN A 165 16.77 8.35 -11.74
C ASN A 165 16.09 7.30 -12.61
N TYR A 166 15.39 6.31 -12.03
CA TYR A 166 14.64 5.32 -12.79
C TYR A 166 13.42 5.95 -13.49
N SER A 167 12.78 6.93 -12.84
CA SER A 167 11.64 7.67 -13.39
C SER A 167 12.03 8.67 -14.48
N ARG A 168 13.22 9.29 -14.38
CA ARG A 168 13.79 10.12 -15.47
C ARG A 168 14.17 9.32 -16.71
N PHE A 169 14.64 8.09 -16.53
CA PHE A 169 15.00 7.21 -17.65
C PHE A 169 13.77 6.76 -18.48
N LEU A 170 12.59 6.73 -17.86
CA LEU A 170 11.32 6.32 -18.49
C LEU A 170 10.39 7.49 -18.84
N GLY A 171 10.80 8.75 -18.62
CA GLY A 171 10.10 9.93 -19.15
C GLY A 171 8.77 10.31 -18.48
N PHE A 172 8.44 9.79 -17.29
CA PHE A 172 7.19 10.13 -16.61
C PHE A 172 7.35 11.36 -15.69
N ARG A 173 6.57 12.42 -15.94
CA ARG A 173 6.25 13.47 -14.95
C ARG A 173 5.04 12.99 -14.15
N PHE A 174 5.06 13.24 -12.84
CA PHE A 174 3.96 12.99 -11.92
C PHE A 174 2.71 13.79 -12.27
#